data_AF-A0A9P4JHG9-F1
#
_entry.id   AF-A0A9P4JHG9-F1
#
_cell.length_a   1.000
_cell.length_b   1.000
_cell.length_c   1.000
_cell.angle_alpha   90.00
_cell.angle_beta   90.00
_cell.angle_gamma   90.00
#
_symmetry.space_group_name_H-M   'P 1'
#
loop_
_entity.id
_entity.type
_entity.pdbx_description
1 polymer ?
#
loop_
_entity_poly.entity_id
_entity_poly.type
_entity_poly.pdbx_seq_one_letter_code
_entity_poly.pdbx_strand_id
1 'polypeptide(L)'
;RNALISVFRRVLEYYESILILTNNRVGTFDEAFKSRIQLVLHYPTLGPFQRLRIRENFINRLKSFEDDTVDIDDLSSPEVNRRIISTPSYPCARVT
;
A
#
# COMPACT_ATOMS: atom_id res chain seq x y z
N ARG A 1 -7.17 -15.91 27.04
CA ARG A 1 -8.15 -15.76 25.93
C ARG A 1 -8.23 -14.28 25.60
N ASN A 2 -7.80 -13.86 24.40
CA ASN A 2 -7.43 -12.47 24.11
C ASN A 2 -8.64 -11.53 24.09
N ALA A 3 -8.79 -10.69 25.12
CA ALA A 3 -9.90 -9.74 25.27
C ALA A 3 -10.04 -8.80 24.06
N LEU A 4 -8.91 -8.37 23.49
CA LEU A 4 -8.88 -7.46 22.34
C LEU A 4 -9.54 -8.03 21.09
N ILE A 5 -9.41 -9.35 20.86
CA ILE A 5 -10.06 -10.03 19.73
C ILE A 5 -11.59 -10.04 19.90
N SER A 6 -12.09 -10.19 21.14
CA SER A 6 -13.52 -10.19 21.42
C SER A 6 -14.16 -8.80 21.25
N VAL A 7 -13.47 -7.74 21.69
CA VAL A 7 -13.91 -6.36 21.51
C VAL A 7 -13.92 -5.99 20.03
N PHE A 8 -12.89 -6.41 19.28
CA PHE A 8 -12.80 -6.12 17.85
C PHE A 8 -13.95 -6.77 17.04
N ARG A 9 -14.34 -8.01 17.36
CA ARG A 9 -15.51 -8.66 16.72
C ARG A 9 -16.81 -7.88 16.97
N ARG A 10 -17.00 -7.38 18.18
CA ARG A 10 -18.19 -6.63 18.58
C ARG A 10 -18.32 -5.31 17.80
N VAL A 11 -17.21 -4.64 17.56
CA VAL A 11 -17.19 -3.38 16.77
C VAL A 11 -17.63 -3.63 15.33
N LEU A 12 -17.19 -4.74 14.72
CA LEU A 12 -17.58 -5.07 13.34
C LEU A 12 -19.03 -5.54 13.18
N GLU A 13 -19.65 -6.03 14.25
CA GLU A 13 -21.08 -6.38 14.25
C GLU A 13 -21.97 -5.15 14.19
N TYR A 14 -21.52 -4.06 14.82
CA TYR A 14 -22.29 -2.83 15.02
C TYR A 14 -21.93 -1.74 14.03
N TYR A 15 -21.01 -2.00 13.11
CA TYR A 15 -20.59 -1.01 12.16
C TYR A 15 -21.63 -0.89 11.04
N GLU A 16 -22.50 0.12 11.13
CA GLU A 16 -23.58 0.37 10.16
C GLU A 16 -23.12 1.08 8.87
N SER A 17 -21.82 1.40 8.73
CA SER A 17 -21.27 2.13 7.58
C SER A 17 -20.10 1.40 6.88
N ILE A 18 -19.36 2.10 6.02
CA ILE A 18 -18.24 1.50 5.28
C ILE A 18 -16.98 1.50 6.15
N LEU A 19 -16.47 0.31 6.46
CA LEU A 19 -15.22 0.14 7.19
C LEU A 19 -14.09 -0.26 6.24
N ILE A 20 -12.99 0.50 6.26
CA ILE A 20 -11.78 0.17 5.52
C ILE A 20 -10.75 -0.40 6.50
N LEU A 21 -10.31 -1.64 6.26
CA LEU A 21 -9.28 -2.31 7.05
C LEU A 21 -8.07 -2.63 6.17
N THR A 22 -6.89 -2.22 6.60
CA THR A 22 -5.62 -2.58 5.97
C THR A 22 -4.89 -3.59 6.85
N ASN A 23 -4.50 -4.75 6.31
CA ASN A 23 -3.71 -5.73 7.04
C ASN A 23 -2.40 -6.00 6.33
N ASN A 24 -1.29 -5.82 7.05
CA ASN A 24 0.07 -6.07 6.56
C ASN A 24 0.43 -7.56 6.55
N ARG A 25 -0.43 -8.44 7.10
CA ARG A 25 -0.27 -9.90 7.13
C ARG A 25 -1.45 -10.58 6.44
N VAL A 26 -1.20 -11.15 5.26
CA VAL A 26 -2.11 -12.12 4.64
C VAL A 26 -2.22 -13.34 5.56
N GLY A 27 -3.43 -13.74 5.92
CA GLY A 27 -3.70 -15.06 6.52
C GLY A 27 -3.99 -15.13 8.03
N THR A 28 -4.15 -14.01 8.73
CA THR A 28 -4.52 -14.00 10.18
C THR A 28 -5.89 -13.39 10.47
N PHE A 29 -6.82 -13.50 9.52
CA PHE A 29 -8.21 -13.15 9.77
C PHE A 29 -8.94 -14.38 10.32
N ASP A 30 -9.51 -14.25 11.52
CA ASP A 30 -10.39 -15.26 12.09
C ASP A 30 -11.59 -15.52 11.15
N GLU A 31 -12.07 -16.76 11.12
CA GLU A 31 -13.24 -17.21 10.35
C GLU A 31 -14.45 -16.26 10.51
N ALA A 32 -14.68 -15.70 11.69
CA ALA A 32 -15.79 -14.79 11.97
C ALA A 32 -15.69 -13.43 11.25
N PHE A 33 -14.50 -13.05 10.77
CA PHE A 33 -14.29 -11.81 10.01
C PHE A 33 -14.60 -11.99 8.52
N LYS A 34 -14.36 -13.19 7.97
CA LYS A 34 -14.59 -13.47 6.54
C LYS A 34 -16.06 -13.35 6.16
N SER A 35 -16.98 -13.69 7.07
CA SER A 35 -18.42 -13.64 6.81
C SER A 35 -19.00 -12.23 6.73
N ARG A 36 -18.26 -11.21 7.20
CA ARG A 36 -18.71 -9.80 7.25
C ARG A 36 -17.91 -8.88 6.33
N ILE A 37 -16.95 -9.41 5.60
CA ILE A 37 -16.18 -8.66 4.61
C ILE A 37 -16.87 -8.82 3.25
N GLN A 38 -17.44 -7.74 2.74
CA GLN A 38 -18.11 -7.71 1.44
C GLN A 38 -17.12 -7.65 0.26
N LEU A 39 -15.94 -7.06 0.48
CA LEU A 39 -14.91 -6.88 -0.55
C LEU A 39 -13.51 -7.06 0.05
N VAL A 40 -12.71 -7.92 -0.57
CA VAL A 40 -11.28 -8.08 -0.26
C VAL A 40 -10.46 -7.55 -1.42
N LEU A 41 -9.71 -6.48 -1.19
CA LEU A 41 -8.77 -5.93 -2.16
C LEU A 41 -7.37 -6.50 -1.90
N HIS A 42 -6.91 -7.36 -2.80
CA HIS A 42 -5.53 -7.82 -2.80
C HIS A 42 -4.67 -6.84 -3.60
N TYR A 43 -3.68 -6.23 -2.95
CA TYR A 43 -2.67 -5.41 -3.61
C TYR A 43 -1.42 -6.28 -3.88
N PRO A 44 -1.23 -6.77 -5.12
CA PRO A 44 -0.03 -7.53 -5.46
C PRO A 44 1.21 -6.63 -5.40
N THR A 45 2.38 -7.26 -5.30
CA THR A 45 3.65 -6.53 -5.38
C THR A 45 3.78 -5.82 -6.72
N LEU A 46 4.13 -4.54 -6.66
CA LEU A 46 4.29 -3.72 -7.86
C LEU A 46 5.48 -4.21 -8.70
N GLY A 47 5.22 -4.49 -9.97
CA GLY A 47 6.24 -4.82 -10.95
C GLY A 47 7.11 -3.60 -11.33
N PRO A 48 8.26 -3.82 -11.98
CA PRO A 48 9.20 -2.73 -12.27
C PRO A 48 8.57 -1.60 -13.11
N PHE A 49 7.80 -1.94 -14.12
CA PHE A 49 7.09 -0.96 -14.96
C PHE A 49 6.01 -0.17 -14.19
N GLN A 50 5.29 -0.84 -13.28
CA GLN A 50 4.26 -0.18 -12.46
C GLN A 50 4.88 0.84 -11.50
N ARG A 51 6.05 0.51 -10.92
CA ARG A 51 6.81 1.43 -10.07
C ARG A 51 7.26 2.67 -10.84
N LEU A 52 7.74 2.49 -12.07
CA LEU A 52 8.11 3.60 -12.95
C LEU A 52 6.92 4.53 -13.21
N ARG A 53 5.77 3.98 -13.63
CA ARG A 53 4.58 4.80 -13.90
C ARG A 53 4.11 5.55 -12.66
N ILE A 54 4.11 4.91 -11.50
CA ILE A 54 3.76 5.56 -10.23
C ILE A 54 4.72 6.72 -9.97
N ARG A 55 6.03 6.49 -10.11
CA ARG A 55 7.06 7.53 -9.95
C ARG A 55 6.86 8.69 -10.92
N GLU A 56 6.68 8.43 -12.21
CA GLU A 56 6.43 9.46 -13.23
C GLU A 56 5.19 10.29 -12.88
N ASN A 57 4.11 9.64 -12.44
CA ASN A 57 2.91 10.34 -11.99
C ASN A 57 3.19 11.26 -10.80
N PHE A 58 4.01 10.84 -9.83
CA PHE A 58 4.40 11.68 -8.70
C PHE A 58 5.30 12.84 -9.12
N ILE A 59 6.28 12.60 -10.00
CA ILE A 59 7.17 13.64 -10.53
C ILE A 59 6.36 14.68 -11.31
N ASN A 60 5.44 14.25 -12.18
CA ASN A 60 4.60 15.15 -12.96
C ASN A 60 3.68 15.98 -12.06
N ARG A 61 3.18 15.40 -10.96
CA ARG A 61 2.44 16.16 -9.94
C ARG A 61 3.34 17.19 -9.26
N LEU A 62 4.56 16.82 -8.88
CA LEU A 62 5.52 17.76 -8.28
C LEU A 62 5.84 18.93 -9.21
N LYS A 63 6.08 18.67 -10.50
CA LYS A 63 6.28 19.73 -11.51
C LYS A 63 5.08 20.67 -11.67
N SER A 64 3.87 20.22 -11.30
CA SER A 64 2.66 21.06 -11.33
C SER A 64 2.49 21.94 -10.09
N PHE A 65 3.21 21.66 -9.00
CA PHE A 65 3.34 22.59 -7.89
C PHE A 65 4.48 23.54 -8.26
N GLU A 66 4.18 24.82 -8.50
CA GLU A 66 5.10 25.89 -8.93
C GLU A 66 6.14 26.25 -7.83
N ASP A 67 6.85 25.26 -7.30
CA ASP A 67 7.99 25.46 -6.42
C ASP A 67 9.26 25.35 -7.27
N ASP A 68 9.59 26.44 -7.96
CA ASP A 68 10.76 26.59 -8.83
C ASP A 68 12.11 26.42 -8.10
N THR A 69 12.09 26.16 -6.79
CA THR A 69 13.29 25.96 -5.97
C THR A 69 13.87 24.57 -6.07
N VAL A 70 13.13 23.60 -6.61
CA VAL A 70 13.56 22.19 -6.72
C VAL A 70 13.81 21.82 -8.18
N ASP A 71 15.07 21.57 -8.53
CA ASP A 71 15.42 20.95 -9.81
C ASP A 71 15.00 19.47 -9.80
N ILE A 72 13.88 19.19 -10.47
CA ILE A 72 13.26 17.85 -10.52
C ILE A 72 13.75 17.06 -11.76
N ASP A 73 14.51 17.67 -12.67
CA ASP A 73 14.88 17.02 -13.92
C ASP A 73 15.89 15.88 -13.71
N ASP A 74 16.77 16.00 -12.71
CA ASP A 74 17.72 14.93 -12.35
C ASP A 74 17.02 13.66 -11.81
N LEU A 75 15.84 13.81 -11.21
CA LEU A 75 15.02 12.68 -10.75
C LEU A 75 14.46 11.83 -11.89
N SER A 76 14.44 12.36 -13.12
CA SER A 76 13.99 11.65 -14.32
C SER A 76 15.13 10.96 -15.08
N SER A 77 16.37 11.07 -14.57
CA SER A 77 17.54 10.50 -15.24
C SER A 77 17.44 8.96 -15.39
N PRO A 78 17.97 8.39 -16.49
CA PRO A 78 17.92 6.96 -16.75
C PRO A 78 18.70 6.14 -15.71
N GLU A 79 19.67 6.74 -15.01
CA GLU A 79 20.40 6.08 -13.93
C GLU A 79 19.51 5.84 -12.71
N VAL A 80 18.76 6.86 -12.30
CA VAL A 80 17.83 6.78 -11.16
C VAL A 80 16.69 5.82 -11.48
N ASN A 81 16.16 5.85 -12.71
CA ASN A 81 15.13 4.89 -13.15
C ASN A 81 15.64 3.45 -13.16
N ARG A 82 16.85 3.19 -13.66
CA ARG A 82 17.46 1.85 -13.63
C ARG A 82 17.63 1.32 -12.21
N ARG A 83 18.02 2.18 -11.26
CA ARG A 83 18.18 1.82 -9.84
C ARG A 83 16.85 1.39 -9.19
N ILE A 84 15.74 2.03 -9.56
CA ILE A 84 14.41 1.73 -9.00
C ILE A 84 13.83 0.44 -9.57
N ILE A 85 14.05 0.20 -10.86
CA ILE A 85 13.68 -1.05 -11.53
C ILE A 85 14.48 -2.22 -10.96
N SER A 86 15.78 -2.01 -10.69
CA SER A 86 16.67 -3.06 -10.19
C SER A 86 16.51 -3.35 -8.70
N THR A 87 15.98 -2.41 -7.90
CA THR A 87 15.68 -2.67 -6.49
C THR A 87 14.59 -3.73 -6.34
N PRO A 88 14.89 -4.89 -5.72
CA PRO A 88 13.91 -5.92 -5.49
C PRO A 88 12.77 -5.40 -4.61
N SER A 89 11.54 -5.69 -5.04
CA SER A 89 10.36 -5.49 -4.21
C SER A 89 10.34 -6.52 -3.10
N TYR A 90 10.98 -6.26 -1.97
CA TYR A 90 10.67 -7.08 -0.80
C TYR A 90 9.21 -6.78 -0.42
N PRO A 91 8.32 -7.79 -0.35
CA PRO A 91 7.07 -7.59 0.37
C PRO A 91 7.45 -7.10 1.77
N CYS A 92 6.75 -6.10 2.30
CA CYS A 92 7.05 -5.43 3.57
C CYS A 92 7.00 -6.38 4.82
N ALA A 93 6.98 -7.69 4.61
CA ALA A 93 7.06 -8.73 5.64
C ALA A 93 8.23 -9.67 5.33
N ARG A 94 9.45 -9.23 5.62
CA ARG A 94 10.54 -10.15 5.99
C ARG A 94 11.00 -9.77 7.40
N VAL A 95 10.22 -10.21 8.38
CA VAL A 95 10.75 -10.42 9.72
C VAL A 95 11.26 -11.85 9.72
N THR A 96 12.58 -11.99 9.59
CA THR A 96 13.32 -13.10 10.20
C THR A 96 13.99 -12.55 11.43
#